data_AF-H3C6X0-F1
#
_entry.id   AF-H3C6X0-F1
#
_cell.length_a   1.000
_cell.length_b   1.000
_cell.length_c   1.000
_cell.angle_alpha   90.00
_cell.angle_beta   90.00
_cell.angle_gamma   90.00
#
_symmetry.space_group_name_H-M   'P 1'
#
loop_
_entity.id
_entity.type
_entity.pdbx_description
1 polymer ?
#
loop_
_entity_poly.entity_id
_entity_poly.type
_entity_poly.pdbx_seq_one_letter_code
_entity_poly.pdbx_strand_id
1 'polypeptide(L)'
;MSNFGLQHYQWLTHTWNSFQTQFKCCGVIYFTDWLEMTEMEWPPDSCCSNPYPACAHVAFEHDLSDLHQEGCGPKIYTFIRGTTQLQVLRFLAVAMGVAQILAMVLTLMLLWALSYGTNCPGLNSLGQPSILNNSGSAGASAQAWQVGCYHKKAAVTATSQQTEPQLQV
;
A
#
# COMPACT_ATOMS: atom_id res chain seq x y z
N MET A 1 12.66 28.93 -4.82
CA MET A 1 11.60 29.12 -3.78
C MET A 1 10.82 30.41 -3.99
N SER A 2 10.78 30.97 -5.20
CA SER A 2 10.39 32.37 -5.49
C SER A 2 8.99 32.82 -5.06
N ASN A 3 8.05 31.90 -4.80
CA ASN A 3 6.68 32.22 -4.40
C ASN A 3 6.47 32.22 -2.87
N PHE A 4 7.53 32.06 -2.08
CA PHE A 4 7.44 32.06 -0.62
C PHE A 4 7.05 33.45 -0.08
N GLY A 5 6.21 33.51 0.96
CA GLY A 5 5.74 34.76 1.56
C GLY A 5 4.63 35.48 0.79
N LEU A 6 4.29 35.04 -0.42
CA LEU A 6 3.19 35.62 -1.19
C LEU A 6 1.83 35.22 -0.63
N GLN A 7 0.92 36.20 -0.51
CA GLN A 7 -0.46 36.02 -0.03
C GLN A 7 -1.23 34.93 -0.80
N HIS A 8 -0.99 34.80 -2.11
CA HIS A 8 -1.68 33.79 -2.94
C HIS A 8 -1.16 32.36 -2.69
N TYR A 9 0.07 32.22 -2.16
CA TYR A 9 0.75 30.93 -1.95
C TYR A 9 1.07 30.69 -0.47
N GLN A 10 0.14 31.04 0.41
CA GLN A 10 0.23 30.81 1.87
C GLN A 10 0.51 29.33 2.20
N TRP A 11 -0.12 28.40 1.47
CA TRP A 11 0.07 26.96 1.67
C TRP A 11 1.55 26.54 1.46
N LEU A 12 2.23 27.14 0.48
CA LEU A 12 3.61 26.85 0.15
C LEU A 12 4.53 27.35 1.26
N THR A 13 4.25 28.55 1.76
CA THR A 13 4.95 29.16 2.89
C THR A 13 4.82 28.29 4.15
N HIS A 14 3.60 27.87 4.48
CA HIS A 14 3.34 26.98 5.62
C HIS A 14 4.06 25.64 5.47
N THR A 15 4.04 25.06 4.27
CA THR A 15 4.72 23.80 3.96
C THR A 15 6.23 23.92 4.18
N TRP A 16 6.85 24.98 3.65
CA TRP A 16 8.27 25.25 3.86
C TRP A 16 8.62 25.45 5.34
N ASN A 17 7.82 26.23 6.07
CA ASN A 17 8.02 26.43 7.51
C ASN A 17 7.94 25.11 8.28
N SER A 18 6.99 24.24 7.92
CA SER A 18 6.85 22.92 8.52
C SER A 18 8.05 22.02 8.21
N PHE A 19 8.54 22.01 6.96
CA PHE A 19 9.72 21.22 6.60
C PHE A 19 10.96 21.65 7.38
N GLN A 20 11.23 22.96 7.43
CA GLN A 20 12.41 23.50 8.11
C GLN A 20 12.41 23.19 9.62
N THR A 21 11.25 23.37 10.26
CA THR A 21 11.10 23.11 11.71
C THR A 21 11.15 21.62 12.06
N GLN A 22 10.55 20.75 11.24
CA GLN A 22 10.52 19.30 11.49
C GLN A 22 11.85 18.62 11.18
N PHE A 23 12.47 18.94 10.03
CA PHE A 23 13.71 18.31 9.60
C PHE A 23 14.96 19.05 10.09
N LYS A 24 14.77 20.18 10.81
CA LYS A 24 15.85 20.99 11.40
C LYS A 24 16.87 21.37 10.30
N CYS A 25 16.37 22.01 9.25
CA CYS A 25 17.08 22.37 8.04
C CYS A 25 16.67 23.76 7.54
N CYS A 26 17.50 24.40 6.69
CA CYS A 26 17.18 25.69 6.08
C CYS A 26 17.61 25.73 4.61
N GLY A 27 16.70 26.17 3.73
CA GLY A 27 16.96 26.24 2.30
C GLY A 27 16.86 24.88 1.60
N VAL A 28 17.14 24.85 0.30
CA VAL A 28 17.16 23.59 -0.48
C VAL A 28 18.47 22.87 -0.24
N ILE A 29 19.58 23.56 -0.46
CA ILE A 29 20.95 23.07 -0.33
C ILE A 29 21.64 23.76 0.86
N TYR A 30 21.44 25.07 1.03
CA TYR A 30 21.93 25.87 2.15
C TYR A 30 20.98 27.02 2.49
N PHE A 31 21.14 27.64 3.66
CA PHE A 31 20.33 28.80 4.06
C PHE A 31 20.46 29.99 3.09
N THR A 32 21.58 30.11 2.39
CA THR A 32 21.85 31.18 1.40
C THR A 32 20.91 31.13 0.19
N ASP A 33 20.25 30.00 -0.05
CA ASP A 33 19.26 29.84 -1.12
C ASP A 33 18.11 30.85 -1.00
N TRP A 34 17.79 31.30 0.22
CA TRP A 34 16.78 32.33 0.44
C TRP A 34 17.20 33.71 -0.06
N LEU A 35 18.50 33.98 -0.08
CA LEU A 35 19.05 35.23 -0.58
C LEU A 35 19.12 35.19 -2.11
N GLU A 36 19.63 34.08 -2.66
CA GLU A 36 19.86 33.96 -4.11
C GLU A 36 18.57 33.68 -4.91
N MET A 37 17.68 32.83 -4.42
CA MET A 37 16.49 32.38 -5.19
C MET A 37 15.20 33.14 -4.87
N THR A 38 15.16 33.89 -3.78
CA THR A 38 13.96 34.64 -3.34
C THR A 38 14.22 36.11 -3.12
N GLU A 39 15.46 36.58 -3.29
CA GLU A 39 15.86 37.98 -3.04
C GLU A 39 15.49 38.47 -1.62
N MET A 40 15.35 37.55 -0.67
CA MET A 40 15.10 37.91 0.73
C MET A 40 16.42 38.26 1.40
N GLU A 41 16.43 39.33 2.18
CA GLU A 41 17.64 39.83 2.84
C GLU A 41 18.12 38.88 3.96
N TRP A 42 17.21 38.13 4.55
CA TRP A 42 17.47 37.06 5.52
C TRP A 42 16.47 35.90 5.32
N PRO A 43 16.82 34.68 5.75
CA PRO A 43 15.92 33.53 5.70
C PRO A 43 14.72 33.68 6.67
N PRO A 44 13.67 32.84 6.53
CA PRO A 44 12.52 32.88 7.42
C PRO A 44 12.85 32.38 8.85
N ASP A 45 12.09 32.85 9.85
CA ASP A 45 12.29 32.48 11.28
C ASP A 45 12.17 30.97 11.56
N SER A 46 11.48 30.22 10.70
CA SER A 46 11.40 28.75 10.73
C SER A 46 12.75 28.06 10.52
N CYS A 47 13.75 28.77 9.99
CA CYS A 47 15.12 28.29 9.89
C CYS A 47 15.90 28.35 11.21
N CYS A 48 15.38 29.01 12.26
CA CYS A 48 16.04 29.02 13.57
C CYS A 48 15.87 27.70 14.32
N SER A 49 16.90 27.33 15.09
CA SER A 49 16.88 26.17 15.99
C SER A 49 15.73 26.26 17.00
N ASN A 50 15.52 27.47 17.54
CA ASN A 50 14.39 27.84 18.38
C ASN A 50 13.64 29.02 17.73
N PRO A 51 12.52 28.77 17.02
CA PRO A 51 11.82 29.81 16.28
C PRO A 51 11.11 30.78 17.23
N TYR A 52 11.49 32.06 17.14
CA TYR A 52 10.78 33.20 17.73
C TYR A 52 10.71 34.32 16.69
N PRO A 53 9.77 35.28 16.82
CA PRO A 53 9.62 36.36 15.84
C PRO A 53 10.94 37.13 15.65
N ALA A 54 11.36 37.29 14.40
CA ALA A 54 12.60 37.96 13.99
C ALA A 54 13.92 37.30 14.44
N CYS A 55 13.89 36.03 14.85
CA CYS A 55 15.10 35.27 15.16
C CYS A 55 16.08 35.23 13.99
N ALA A 56 15.59 35.01 12.77
CA ALA A 56 16.47 34.84 11.62
C ALA A 56 17.21 36.13 11.25
N HIS A 57 16.58 37.29 11.47
CA HIS A 57 17.23 38.59 11.30
C HIS A 57 18.37 38.78 12.29
N VAL A 58 18.11 38.53 13.59
CA VAL A 58 19.12 38.69 14.65
C VAL A 58 20.31 37.76 14.43
N ALA A 59 20.04 36.51 14.09
CA ALA A 59 21.06 35.51 13.83
C ALA A 59 21.87 35.80 12.55
N PHE A 60 21.25 36.39 11.53
CA PHE A 60 21.97 36.81 10.33
C PHE A 60 22.95 37.96 10.61
N GLU A 61 22.60 38.90 11.49
CA GLU A 61 23.48 40.02 11.88
C GLU A 61 24.58 39.66 12.88
N HIS A 62 24.29 38.75 13.83
CA HIS A 62 25.22 38.42 14.93
C HIS A 62 25.93 37.08 14.73
N ASP A 63 25.18 35.98 14.72
CA ASP A 63 25.73 34.63 14.67
C ASP A 63 24.79 33.64 13.97
N LEU A 64 25.28 33.07 12.88
CA LEU A 64 24.59 32.09 12.04
C LEU A 64 24.46 30.72 12.72
N SER A 65 25.07 30.52 13.89
CA SER A 65 25.00 29.28 14.67
C SER A 65 23.59 28.97 15.18
N ASP A 66 22.74 30.00 15.33
CA ASP A 66 21.34 29.82 15.74
C ASP A 66 20.44 29.31 14.60
N LEU A 67 20.92 29.35 13.35
CA LEU A 67 20.22 28.81 12.18
C LEU A 67 20.63 27.36 11.88
N HIS A 68 19.68 26.64 11.29
CA HIS A 68 19.99 25.36 10.67
C HIS A 68 20.87 25.59 9.42
N GLN A 69 22.14 25.23 9.49
CA GLN A 69 23.09 25.41 8.38
C GLN A 69 22.92 24.37 7.26
N GLU A 70 22.32 23.22 7.57
CA GLU A 70 22.08 22.15 6.60
C GLU A 70 20.85 22.42 5.73
N GLY A 71 20.96 22.17 4.43
CA GLY A 71 19.83 22.21 3.50
C GLY A 71 18.82 21.10 3.71
N CYS A 72 17.56 21.38 3.40
CA CYS A 72 16.48 20.38 3.52
C CYS A 72 16.59 19.26 2.47
N GLY A 73 17.15 19.52 1.30
CA GLY A 73 17.32 18.54 0.23
C GLY A 73 18.20 17.35 0.66
N PRO A 74 19.46 17.59 1.09
CA PRO A 74 20.32 16.54 1.61
C PRO A 74 19.72 15.84 2.84
N LYS A 75 19.06 16.57 3.74
CA LYS A 75 18.42 16.01 4.94
C LYS A 75 17.28 15.06 4.60
N ILE A 76 16.41 15.44 3.67
CA ILE A 76 15.30 14.60 3.21
C ILE A 76 15.84 13.41 2.42
N TYR A 77 16.86 13.61 1.57
CA TYR A 77 17.46 12.51 0.82
C TYR A 77 18.08 11.46 1.74
N THR A 78 18.83 11.90 2.76
CA THR A 78 19.42 11.02 3.77
C THR A 78 18.36 10.39 4.65
N PHE A 79 17.28 11.10 5.00
CA PHE A 79 16.13 10.53 5.67
C PHE A 79 15.50 9.41 4.83
N ILE A 80 15.29 9.63 3.52
CA ILE A 80 14.70 8.64 2.61
C ILE A 80 15.59 7.40 2.43
N ARG A 81 16.90 7.60 2.34
CA ARG A 81 17.87 6.51 2.16
C ARG A 81 18.23 5.77 3.44
N GLY A 82 18.30 6.48 4.56
CA GLY A 82 19.00 6.05 5.77
C GLY A 82 18.11 5.77 6.97
N THR A 83 16.81 6.07 6.93
CA THR A 83 15.94 5.75 8.06
C THR A 83 15.47 4.31 8.06
N THR A 84 15.73 3.62 9.18
CA THR A 84 15.15 2.31 9.52
C THR A 84 13.61 2.31 9.49
N GLN A 85 12.97 3.46 9.72
CA GLN A 85 11.51 3.61 9.61
C GLN A 85 10.99 3.32 8.19
N LEU A 86 11.74 3.69 7.13
CA LEU A 86 11.33 3.39 5.76
C LEU A 86 11.51 1.91 5.40
N GLN A 87 12.34 1.18 6.12
CA GLN A 87 12.42 -0.27 5.99
C GLN A 87 11.12 -0.93 6.47
N VAL A 88 10.51 -0.43 7.55
CA VAL A 88 9.19 -0.89 8.01
C VAL A 88 8.12 -0.59 6.96
N LEU A 89 8.14 0.61 6.39
CA LEU A 89 7.23 0.98 5.30
C LEU A 89 7.35 0.05 4.08
N ARG A 90 8.57 -0.38 3.73
CA ARG A 90 8.81 -1.35 2.65
C ARG A 90 8.15 -2.70 2.94
N PHE A 91 8.31 -3.23 4.16
CA PHE A 91 7.66 -4.48 4.54
C PHE A 91 6.13 -4.35 4.54
N LEU A 92 5.61 -3.22 5.02
CA LEU A 92 4.18 -2.94 5.07
C LEU A 92 3.58 -2.83 3.66
N ALA A 93 4.27 -2.18 2.73
CA ALA A 93 3.86 -2.07 1.33
C ALA A 93 3.81 -3.45 0.64
N VAL A 94 4.82 -4.30 0.84
CA VAL A 94 4.85 -5.66 0.29
C VAL A 94 3.71 -6.50 0.88
N ALA A 95 3.49 -6.44 2.19
CA ALA A 95 2.42 -7.17 2.85
C ALA A 95 1.03 -6.77 2.33
N MET A 96 0.80 -5.47 2.15
CA MET A 96 -0.45 -4.96 1.58
C MET A 96 -0.64 -5.43 0.12
N GLY A 97 0.44 -5.45 -0.67
CA GLY A 97 0.41 -5.97 -2.04
C GLY A 97 0.03 -7.45 -2.13
N VAL A 98 0.61 -8.29 -1.26
CA VAL A 98 0.27 -9.72 -1.19
C VAL A 98 -1.19 -9.92 -0.77
N ALA A 99 -1.65 -9.20 0.26
CA ALA A 99 -3.04 -9.25 0.71
C ALA A 99 -4.02 -8.88 -0.41
N GLN A 100 -3.69 -7.84 -1.19
CA GLN A 100 -4.51 -7.41 -2.33
C GLN A 100 -4.59 -8.49 -3.43
N ILE A 101 -3.47 -9.11 -3.77
CA ILE A 101 -3.44 -10.18 -4.79
C ILE A 101 -4.28 -11.39 -4.32
N LEU A 102 -4.16 -11.78 -3.05
CA LEU A 102 -4.98 -12.86 -2.47
C LEU A 102 -6.46 -12.53 -2.51
N ALA A 103 -6.85 -11.29 -2.19
CA ALA A 103 -8.23 -10.83 -2.27
C ALA A 103 -8.78 -10.93 -3.70
N MET A 104 -8.00 -10.53 -4.70
CA MET A 104 -8.39 -10.65 -6.11
C MET A 104 -8.58 -12.12 -6.52
N VAL A 105 -7.67 -13.01 -6.14
CA VAL A 105 -7.78 -14.45 -6.47
C VAL A 105 -9.01 -15.07 -5.80
N LEU A 106 -9.22 -14.83 -4.50
CA LEU A 106 -10.37 -15.36 -3.78
C LEU A 106 -11.69 -14.86 -4.36
N THR A 107 -11.76 -13.59 -4.74
CA THR A 107 -12.94 -12.99 -5.38
C THR A 107 -13.25 -13.68 -6.71
N LEU A 108 -12.24 -13.88 -7.56
CA LEU A 108 -12.41 -14.62 -8.81
C LEU A 108 -12.89 -16.05 -8.54
N MET A 109 -12.25 -16.79 -7.65
CA MET A 109 -12.64 -18.17 -7.29
C MET A 109 -14.08 -18.25 -6.78
N LEU A 110 -14.52 -17.28 -5.97
CA LEU A 110 -15.90 -17.18 -5.49
C LEU A 110 -16.89 -16.93 -6.64
N LEU A 111 -16.56 -16.01 -7.55
CA LEU A 111 -17.37 -15.75 -8.75
C LEU A 111 -17.52 -16.99 -9.63
N TRP A 112 -16.43 -17.74 -9.85
CA TRP A 112 -16.48 -19.00 -10.57
C TRP A 112 -17.38 -20.02 -9.85
N ALA A 113 -17.24 -20.19 -8.54
CA ALA A 113 -18.04 -21.13 -7.76
C ALA A 113 -19.55 -20.81 -7.82
N LEU A 114 -19.92 -19.54 -7.70
CA LEU A 114 -21.31 -19.10 -7.83
C LEU A 114 -21.82 -19.30 -9.27
N SER A 115 -21.03 -18.90 -10.27
CA SER A 115 -21.43 -19.04 -11.67
C SER A 115 -21.62 -20.50 -12.08
N TYR A 116 -20.73 -21.40 -11.68
CA TYR A 116 -20.89 -22.83 -11.97
C TYR A 116 -22.03 -23.48 -11.18
N GLY A 117 -22.35 -22.96 -9.99
CA GLY A 117 -23.56 -23.35 -9.25
C GLY A 117 -24.85 -22.96 -9.98
N THR A 118 -24.89 -21.79 -10.61
CA THR A 118 -26.06 -21.32 -11.39
C THR A 118 -26.14 -21.92 -12.80
N ASN A 119 -25.01 -22.30 -13.40
CA ASN A 119 -24.92 -22.95 -14.71
C ASN A 119 -25.21 -24.47 -14.66
N CYS A 120 -26.02 -24.94 -13.70
CA CYS A 120 -26.75 -26.19 -13.87
C CYS A 120 -28.09 -25.90 -14.57
N PRO A 121 -28.19 -25.95 -15.92
CA PRO A 121 -29.48 -25.99 -16.61
C PRO A 121 -30.09 -27.37 -16.38
N GLY A 122 -30.75 -27.53 -15.24
CA GLY A 122 -31.31 -28.80 -14.80
C GLY A 122 -32.61 -28.70 -14.04
N LEU A 123 -33.37 -27.61 -14.17
CA LEU A 123 -34.76 -27.58 -13.65
C LEU A 123 -35.70 -26.65 -14.42
N ASN A 124 -35.67 -26.69 -15.75
CA ASN A 124 -36.79 -26.24 -16.60
C ASN A 124 -37.51 -27.44 -17.26
N SER A 125 -37.49 -28.61 -16.63
CA SER A 125 -38.31 -29.76 -17.05
C SER A 125 -39.07 -30.32 -15.86
N LEU A 126 -39.99 -29.51 -15.33
CA LEU A 126 -41.13 -30.01 -14.55
C LEU A 126 -42.42 -29.94 -15.40
N GLY A 127 -42.27 -30.24 -16.70
CA GLY A 127 -43.38 -30.49 -17.62
C GLY A 127 -43.49 -32.00 -17.89
N GLN A 128 -44.35 -32.66 -17.13
CA GLN A 128 -45.13 -33.91 -17.36
C GLN A 128 -44.67 -34.90 -18.47
N PRO A 129 -44.65 -36.23 -18.19
CA PRO A 129 -45.86 -37.01 -18.48
C PRO A 129 -46.20 -38.18 -17.51
N SER A 130 -47.52 -38.34 -17.32
CA SER A 130 -48.35 -39.55 -17.20
C SER A 130 -47.77 -40.97 -17.02
N ILE A 131 -48.31 -41.64 -15.99
CA ILE A 131 -48.80 -43.05 -15.89
C ILE A 131 -47.77 -44.20 -15.83
N LEU A 132 -47.64 -44.84 -14.66
CA LEU A 132 -47.98 -46.27 -14.47
C LEU A 132 -48.21 -46.62 -12.99
N ASN A 133 -48.82 -47.78 -12.79
CA ASN A 133 -49.74 -48.20 -11.74
C ASN A 133 -49.09 -48.92 -10.53
N ASN A 134 -49.74 -48.72 -9.38
CA ASN A 134 -50.03 -49.64 -8.26
C ASN A 134 -49.06 -49.97 -7.11
N SER A 135 -49.65 -49.75 -5.91
CA SER A 135 -49.60 -50.55 -4.68
C SER A 135 -48.51 -50.28 -3.61
N GLY A 136 -48.86 -49.37 -2.68
CA GLY A 136 -49.01 -49.78 -1.27
C GLY A 136 -47.92 -49.42 -0.25
N SER A 137 -48.32 -48.54 0.68
CA SER A 137 -47.81 -48.29 2.05
C SER A 137 -46.71 -47.24 2.25
N ALA A 138 -46.99 -46.42 3.25
CA ALA A 138 -46.44 -45.12 3.55
C ALA A 138 -45.23 -45.18 4.50
N GLY A 139 -44.45 -44.09 4.51
CA GLY A 139 -43.78 -43.63 5.74
C GLY A 139 -42.26 -43.52 5.68
N ALA A 140 -41.81 -42.32 5.32
CA ALA A 140 -40.67 -41.58 5.88
C ALA A 140 -39.31 -42.32 6.09
N SER A 141 -38.27 -41.84 5.42
CA SER A 141 -37.38 -40.87 6.05
C SER A 141 -36.32 -40.38 5.05
N ALA A 142 -35.95 -39.12 5.26
CA ALA A 142 -35.08 -38.33 4.43
C ALA A 142 -33.66 -38.90 4.34
N GLN A 143 -33.06 -38.78 3.17
CA GLN A 143 -31.66 -38.37 2.97
C GLN A 143 -31.36 -38.35 1.46
N ALA A 144 -31.53 -37.19 0.85
CA ALA A 144 -30.91 -36.90 -0.43
C ALA A 144 -30.41 -35.46 -0.42
N TRP A 145 -29.33 -35.22 0.33
CA TRP A 145 -28.43 -34.11 0.01
C TRP A 145 -27.65 -34.51 -1.25
N GLN A 146 -28.30 -34.43 -2.40
CA GLN A 146 -27.62 -34.54 -3.70
C GLN A 146 -26.98 -33.18 -4.01
N VAL A 147 -25.85 -32.91 -3.35
CA VAL A 147 -24.94 -31.85 -3.77
C VAL A 147 -24.11 -32.40 -4.93
N GLY A 148 -24.72 -32.45 -6.11
CA GLY A 148 -24.03 -32.72 -7.35
C GLY A 148 -23.38 -31.44 -7.85
N CYS A 149 -22.04 -31.41 -7.85
CA CYS A 149 -21.15 -30.85 -8.90
C CYS A 149 -19.74 -30.59 -8.36
N TYR A 150 -18.98 -31.66 -8.09
CA TYR A 150 -17.51 -31.62 -8.20
C TYR A 150 -17.01 -33.01 -8.60
N HIS A 151 -16.91 -33.25 -9.91
CA HIS A 151 -16.06 -34.32 -10.41
C HIS A 151 -15.39 -33.90 -11.71
N LYS A 152 -14.28 -33.15 -11.58
CA LYS A 152 -13.19 -33.24 -12.55
C LYS A 152 -11.99 -33.82 -11.83
N LYS A 153 -11.55 -35.00 -12.28
CA LYS A 153 -10.26 -35.59 -11.94
C LYS A 153 -9.17 -34.61 -12.34
N ALA A 154 -8.42 -34.09 -11.39
CA ALA A 154 -7.07 -33.60 -11.67
C ALA A 154 -6.17 -34.83 -11.70
N ALA A 155 -5.85 -35.32 -12.90
CA ALA A 155 -4.69 -36.20 -13.06
C ALA A 155 -3.44 -35.33 -12.84
N VAL A 156 -3.00 -35.24 -11.58
CA VAL A 156 -1.65 -34.83 -11.25
C VAL A 156 -0.78 -36.07 -11.34
N THR A 157 -0.06 -36.21 -12.45
CA THR A 157 1.14 -37.06 -12.48
C THR A 157 2.20 -36.31 -11.69
N ALA A 158 2.26 -36.59 -10.38
CA ALA A 158 3.41 -36.28 -9.55
C ALA A 158 3.81 -37.58 -8.84
N THR A 159 4.59 -38.40 -9.52
CA THR A 159 5.39 -39.45 -8.88
C THR A 159 6.45 -38.74 -8.04
N SER A 160 6.23 -38.72 -6.73
CA SER A 160 7.30 -38.56 -5.76
C SER A 160 7.64 -39.95 -5.24
N GLN A 161 8.82 -40.48 -5.55
CA GLN A 161 9.47 -41.40 -4.64
C GLN A 161 10.98 -41.46 -4.91
N GLN A 162 11.68 -41.00 -3.89
CA GLN A 162 13.09 -41.09 -3.56
C GLN A 162 13.60 -42.53 -3.46
N THR A 163 14.71 -42.87 -4.11
CA THR A 163 15.67 -43.92 -3.67
C THR A 163 17.00 -43.81 -4.44
N GLU A 164 18.07 -43.38 -3.77
CA GLU A 164 19.46 -43.79 -4.08
C GLU A 164 19.56 -45.30 -3.76
N PRO A 165 20.35 -46.15 -4.47
CA PRO A 165 21.82 -46.09 -4.34
C PRO A 165 22.65 -46.66 -5.54
N GLN A 166 23.99 -46.52 -5.46
CA GLN A 166 25.06 -47.27 -6.18
C GLN A 166 25.15 -47.10 -7.73
N LEU A 167 26.25 -47.29 -8.48
CA LEU A 167 27.72 -47.39 -8.35
C LEU A 167 28.19 -47.96 -9.71
N GLN A 168 29.30 -47.45 -10.28
CA GLN A 168 30.16 -48.08 -11.32
C GLN A 168 29.55 -48.28 -12.73
N VAL A 169 30.24 -48.11 -13.87
CA VAL A 169 31.67 -48.17 -14.27
C VAL A 169 31.93 -47.05 -15.28
#